data_AF-A0A6G1YWZ5-F1
#
_entry.id   AF-A0A6G1YWZ5-F1
#
_cell.length_a   1.000
_cell.length_b   1.000
_cell.length_c   1.000
_cell.angle_alpha   90.00
_cell.angle_beta   90.00
_cell.angle_gamma   90.00
#
_symmetry.space_group_name_H-M   'P 1'
#
loop_
_entity.id
_entity.type
_entity.pdbx_description
1 polymer ?
#
loop_
_entity_poly.entity_id
_entity_poly.type
_entity_poly.pdbx_seq_one_letter_code
_entity_poly.pdbx_strand_id
1 'polypeptide(L)'
;MVLYGLLCSLGIKGGLLIGTTAAEILTSYWHSRHNESSPPKVYFFNRRIHHGEIGALLGLSSLFLRGTSFPTAAAAILTGMGIGLVKDDYLDIMDWFKLTK
;
A
#
# COMPACT_ATOMS: atom_id res chain seq x y z
N MET A 1 10.41 -7.89 22.19
CA MET A 1 10.61 -6.53 22.74
C MET A 1 11.50 -5.65 21.85
N VAL A 2 12.52 -6.18 21.18
CA VAL A 2 13.42 -5.40 20.28
C VAL A 2 12.68 -4.68 19.16
N LEU A 3 11.76 -5.36 18.46
CA LEU A 3 10.98 -4.77 17.37
C LEU A 3 10.07 -3.61 17.83
N TYR A 4 9.44 -3.74 19.00
CA TYR A 4 8.60 -2.69 19.57
C TYR A 4 9.43 -1.45 19.93
N GLY A 5 10.60 -1.64 20.55
CA GLY A 5 11.54 -0.55 20.86
C GLY A 5 12.04 0.16 19.60
N LEU A 6 12.38 -0.61 18.55
CA LEU A 6 12.78 -0.07 17.26
C LEU A 6 11.67 0.79 16.64
N LEU A 7 10.43 0.28 16.61
CA LEU A 7 9.28 1.00 16.09
C LEU A 7 8.99 2.28 16.87
N CYS A 8 9.13 2.27 18.20
CA CYS A 8 9.00 3.49 19.01
C CYS A 8 10.07 4.55 18.66
N SER A 9 11.31 4.13 18.37
CA SER A 9 12.41 5.04 18.03
C SER A 9 12.32 5.64 16.62
N LEU A 10 11.62 4.94 15.71
CA LEU A 10 11.51 5.30 14.30
C LEU A 10 10.61 6.52 14.06
N GLY A 11 9.62 6.71 14.94
CA GLY A 11 8.63 7.79 14.86
C GLY A 11 7.78 7.77 13.59
N ILE A 12 6.94 8.80 13.41
CA ILE A 12 6.01 8.90 12.28
C ILE A 12 6.76 9.10 10.96
N LYS A 13 7.78 9.97 10.93
CA LYS A 13 8.54 10.28 9.70
C LYS A 13 9.29 9.05 9.18
N GLY A 14 9.99 8.33 10.06
CA GLY A 14 10.68 7.09 9.68
C GLY A 14 9.68 6.03 9.22
N GLY A 15 8.54 5.93 9.92
CA GLY A 15 7.51 4.94 9.58
C GLY A 15 6.91 5.19 8.20
N LEU A 16 6.56 6.44 7.89
CA LEU A 16 6.08 6.85 6.57
C LEU A 16 7.12 6.55 5.48
N LEU A 17 8.39 6.89 5.70
CA LEU A 17 9.46 6.65 4.72
C LEU A 17 9.60 5.16 4.41
N ILE A 18 9.67 4.30 5.44
CA ILE A 18 9.72 2.85 5.25
C ILE A 18 8.48 2.35 4.52
N GLY A 19 7.29 2.84 4.90
CA GLY A 19 6.04 2.45 4.28
C GLY A 19 5.98 2.80 2.79
N THR A 20 6.34 4.03 2.42
CA THR A 20 6.36 4.47 1.02
C THR A 20 7.40 3.72 0.19
N THR A 21 8.60 3.50 0.75
CA THR A 21 9.65 2.73 0.08
C THR A 21 9.24 1.26 -0.10
N ALA A 22 8.57 0.67 0.88
CA ALA A 22 8.04 -0.68 0.76
C ALA A 22 6.99 -0.78 -0.35
N ALA A 23 6.11 0.21 -0.48
CA ALA A 23 5.17 0.27 -1.60
C ALA A 23 5.88 0.37 -2.96
N GLU A 24 6.89 1.24 -3.11
CA GLU A 24 7.66 1.35 -4.36
C GLU A 24 8.37 0.05 -4.74
N ILE A 25 8.95 -0.65 -3.76
CA ILE A 25 9.57 -1.96 -4.00
C ILE A 25 8.52 -2.97 -4.45
N LEU A 26 7.35 -2.96 -3.82
CA LEU A 26 6.28 -3.92 -4.08
C LEU A 26 5.67 -3.69 -5.48
N THR A 27 5.39 -2.44 -5.85
CA THR A 27 4.89 -2.08 -7.19
C THR A 27 5.94 -2.35 -8.26
N SER A 28 7.20 -2.00 -8.01
CA SER A 28 8.32 -2.33 -8.91
C SER A 28 8.46 -3.84 -9.11
N TYR A 29 8.33 -4.64 -8.04
CA TYR A 29 8.34 -6.09 -8.14
C TYR A 29 7.17 -6.61 -8.99
N TRP A 30 5.96 -6.11 -8.76
CA TRP A 30 4.78 -6.50 -9.53
C TRP A 30 4.93 -6.16 -11.01
N HIS A 31 5.40 -4.96 -11.34
CA HIS A 31 5.72 -4.54 -12.71
C HIS A 31 6.80 -5.43 -13.34
N SER A 32 7.87 -5.77 -12.62
CA SER A 32 8.94 -6.64 -13.17
C SER A 32 8.47 -8.07 -13.46
N ARG A 33 7.47 -8.56 -12.73
CA ARG A 33 6.91 -9.91 -12.89
C ARG A 33 5.80 -10.00 -13.92
N HIS A 34 5.14 -8.90 -14.23
CA HIS A 34 4.01 -8.87 -15.17
C HIS A 34 4.43 -8.07 -16.39
N ASN A 35 4.71 -8.75 -17.50
CA ASN A 35 4.77 -8.08 -18.80
C ASN A 35 3.49 -7.25 -18.99
N GLU A 36 3.61 -6.05 -19.54
CA GLU A 36 2.56 -5.03 -19.74
C GLU A 36 1.22 -5.58 -20.29
N SER A 37 1.24 -6.77 -20.90
CA SER A 37 0.09 -7.47 -21.47
C SER A 37 -0.80 -8.20 -20.45
N SER A 38 -0.44 -8.30 -19.17
CA SER A 38 -1.22 -9.02 -18.16
C SER A 38 -1.01 -8.45 -16.76
N PRO A 39 -1.64 -7.32 -16.40
CA PRO A 39 -1.53 -6.80 -15.04
C PRO A 39 -2.08 -7.83 -14.04
N PRO A 40 -1.53 -7.93 -12.82
CA PRO A 40 -1.97 -8.91 -11.83
C PRO A 40 -3.48 -8.80 -11.63
N LYS A 41 -4.21 -9.84 -11.99
CA LYS A 41 -5.67 -9.88 -11.87
C LYS A 41 -6.03 -10.60 -10.56
N VAL A 42 -5.96 -9.87 -9.44
CA VAL A 42 -6.51 -10.38 -8.17
C VAL A 42 -8.01 -10.10 -8.21
N TYR A 43 -8.83 -11.12 -7.99
CA TYR A 43 -10.29 -10.99 -7.97
C TYR A 43 -10.85 -11.35 -6.59
N PHE A 44 -11.85 -10.60 -6.14
CA PHE A 44 -12.63 -10.88 -4.93
C PHE A 44 -14.10 -10.58 -5.20
N PHE A 45 -14.98 -11.53 -4.89
CA PHE A 45 -16.40 -11.48 -5.27
C PHE A 45 -16.64 -11.09 -6.74
N ASN A 46 -15.90 -11.69 -7.68
CA ASN A 46 -15.92 -11.36 -9.12
C ASN A 46 -15.55 -9.91 -9.48
N ARG A 47 -15.05 -9.10 -8.54
CA ARG A 47 -14.52 -7.77 -8.79
C ARG A 47 -13.00 -7.82 -8.85
N ARG A 48 -12.39 -7.14 -9.81
CA ARG A 48 -10.93 -6.96 -9.83
C ARG A 48 -10.54 -6.08 -8.65
N ILE A 49 -9.60 -6.54 -7.82
CA ILE A 49 -8.98 -5.75 -6.77
C ILE A 49 -7.79 -5.00 -7.37
N HIS A 50 -7.76 -3.69 -7.20
CA HIS A 50 -6.66 -2.82 -7.64
C HIS A 50 -5.65 -2.57 -6.51
N HIS A 51 -4.39 -2.19 -6.84
CA HIS A 51 -3.36 -2.00 -5.81
C HIS A 51 -3.73 -0.86 -4.85
N GLY A 52 -4.41 0.16 -5.36
CA GLY A 52 -4.92 1.30 -4.62
C GLY A 52 -6.16 0.98 -3.80
N GLU A 53 -6.93 -0.06 -4.10
CA GLU A 53 -7.97 -0.56 -3.19
C GLU A 53 -7.34 -1.23 -1.96
N ILE A 54 -6.26 -2.01 -2.16
CA ILE A 54 -5.43 -2.55 -1.06
C ILE A 54 -4.75 -1.40 -0.31
N GLY A 55 -4.27 -0.39 -1.04
CA GLY A 55 -3.63 0.80 -0.50
C GLY A 55 -4.58 1.64 0.36
N ALA A 56 -5.81 1.84 -0.09
CA ALA A 56 -6.85 2.53 0.66
C ALA A 56 -7.22 1.78 1.94
N LEU A 57 -7.35 0.44 1.87
CA LEU A 57 -7.55 -0.40 3.05
C LEU A 57 -6.40 -0.30 4.05
N LEU A 58 -5.15 -0.37 3.58
CA LEU A 58 -3.95 -0.21 4.41
C LEU A 58 -3.88 1.18 5.05
N GLY A 59 -4.14 2.24 4.29
CA GLY A 59 -4.18 3.61 4.79
C GLY A 59 -5.26 3.82 5.84
N LEU A 60 -6.48 3.34 5.58
CA LEU A 60 -7.62 3.47 6.49
C LEU A 60 -7.51 2.56 7.72
N SER A 61 -6.76 1.46 7.64
CA SER A 61 -6.51 0.57 8.79
C SER A 61 -5.88 1.33 9.97
N SER A 62 -5.11 2.39 9.70
CA SER A 62 -4.53 3.26 10.72
C SER A 62 -5.59 3.95 11.61
N LEU A 63 -6.78 4.23 11.07
CA LEU A 63 -7.88 4.84 11.81
C LEU A 63 -8.47 3.88 12.85
N PHE A 64 -8.48 2.58 12.56
CA PHE A 64 -8.94 1.53 13.48
C PHE A 64 -7.89 1.17 14.54
N LEU A 65 -6.64 1.54 14.31
CA LEU A 65 -5.55 1.38 15.28
C LEU A 65 -5.48 2.55 16.28
N ARG A 66 -6.20 3.65 16.02
CA ARG A 66 -6.27 4.84 16.87
C ARG A 66 -6.97 4.51 18.19
N GLY A 67 -6.18 4.19 19.22
CA GLY A 67 -6.67 3.79 20.55
C GLY A 67 -6.09 2.49 21.08
N THR A 68 -5.31 1.78 20.25
CA THR A 68 -4.59 0.56 20.65
C THR A 68 -3.14 0.89 21.06
N SER A 69 -2.48 -0.01 21.81
CA SER A 69 -1.04 0.08 22.13
C SER A 69 -0.13 -0.18 20.92
N PHE A 70 -0.66 0.02 19.71
CA PHE A 70 0.05 -0.24 18.48
C PHE A 70 1.08 0.87 18.24
N PRO A 71 2.35 0.54 17.95
CA PRO A 71 3.38 1.55 17.76
C PRO A 71 2.99 2.54 16.66
N THR A 72 3.08 3.84 16.95
CA THR A 72 2.75 4.91 16.00
C THR A 72 3.53 4.77 14.69
N ALA A 73 4.78 4.32 14.74
CA ALA A 73 5.57 4.04 13.54
C ALA A 73 5.01 2.88 12.71
N ALA A 74 4.42 1.85 13.33
CA ALA A 74 3.80 0.76 12.59
C ALA A 74 2.52 1.22 11.86
N ALA A 75 1.70 2.06 12.50
CA ALA A 75 0.57 2.70 11.83
C ALA A 75 1.03 3.62 10.69
N ALA A 76 2.14 4.35 10.88
CA ALA A 76 2.75 5.19 9.85
C ALA A 76 3.32 4.37 8.68
N ILE A 77 3.88 3.18 8.91
CA ILE A 77 4.31 2.24 7.85
C ILE A 77 3.11 1.80 7.02
N LEU A 78 2.03 1.35 7.67
CA LEU A 78 0.81 0.93 6.96
C LEU A 78 0.22 2.08 6.13
N THR A 79 0.22 3.29 6.70
CA THR A 79 -0.23 4.50 6.01
C THR A 79 0.66 4.82 4.81
N GLY A 80 1.99 4.78 4.97
CA GLY A 80 2.94 5.03 3.89
C GLY A 80 2.81 4.00 2.75
N MET A 81 2.62 2.72 3.10
CA MET A 81 2.32 1.67 2.12
C MET A 81 1.02 1.98 1.37
N GLY A 82 -0.02 2.37 2.10
CA GLY A 82 -1.31 2.72 1.54
C GLY A 82 -1.24 3.85 0.52
N ILE A 83 -0.54 4.94 0.88
CA ILE A 83 -0.32 6.10 0.00
C ILE A 83 0.43 5.68 -1.27
N GLY A 84 1.51 4.91 -1.14
CA GLY A 84 2.32 4.49 -2.28
C GLY A 84 1.53 3.62 -3.26
N LEU A 85 0.73 2.69 -2.74
CA LEU A 85 -0.13 1.82 -3.56
C LEU A 85 -1.27 2.59 -4.23
N VAL A 86 -1.91 3.56 -3.56
CA VAL A 86 -2.92 4.43 -4.18
C VAL A 86 -2.31 5.31 -5.27
N LYS A 87 -1.09 5.80 -5.07
CA LYS A 87 -0.38 6.63 -6.05
C LYS A 87 -0.04 5.86 -7.32
N ASP A 88 0.47 4.63 -7.18
CA ASP A 88 0.74 3.72 -8.30
C ASP A 88 -0.52 3.55 -9.16
N ASP A 89 -1.63 3.31 -8.49
CA ASP A 89 -2.93 3.11 -9.11
C ASP A 89 -3.45 4.40 -9.80
N TYR A 90 -3.27 5.57 -9.19
CA TYR A 90 -3.66 6.86 -9.80
C TYR A 90 -2.96 7.13 -11.15
N LEU A 91 -1.74 6.63 -11.35
CA LEU A 91 -1.01 6.80 -12.62
C LEU A 91 -1.67 6.06 -13.78
N ASP A 92 -2.37 4.96 -13.49
CA ASP A 92 -3.02 4.09 -14.47
C ASP A 92 -4.53 4.32 -14.57
N ILE A 93 -5.09 5.28 -13.83
CA ILE A 93 -6.53 5.52 -13.73
C ILE A 93 -7.20 5.74 -15.09
N MET A 94 -6.46 6.26 -16.07
CA MET A 94 -6.95 6.49 -17.43
C MET A 94 -6.93 5.26 -18.33
N ASP A 95 -6.14 4.26 -18.00
CA ASP A 95 -6.14 2.98 -18.69
C ASP A 95 -7.18 2.00 -18.12
N TRP A 96 -7.69 2.28 -16.91
CA TRP A 96 -8.67 1.43 -16.23
C TRP A 96 -10.10 1.51 -16.75
N PHE A 97 -10.50 2.67 -17.30
CA PHE A 97 -11.84 2.88 -17.84
C PHE A 97 -11.93 2.72 -19.35
N LYS A 98 -10.83 2.31 -20.00
CA LYS A 98 -10.88 1.88 -21.39
C LYS A 98 -11.66 0.58 -21.45
N LEU A 99 -12.95 0.67 -21.76
CA LEU A 99 -13.74 -0.45 -22.21
C LEU A 99 -13.03 -1.05 -23.43
N THR A 100 -12.52 -2.26 -23.28
CA THR A 100 -11.96 -3.02 -24.40
C THR A 100 -13.10 -3.25 -25.38
N LYS A 101 -12.86 -2.87 -26.64
CA LYS A 101 -13.84 -2.92 -27.73
C LYS A 101 -14.03 -4.34 -28.24
#